data_AF-A0A7K4DRZ1-F1
#
_entry.id   AF-A0A7K4DRZ1-F1
#
_cell.length_a   1.000
_cell.length_b   1.000
_cell.length_c   1.000
_cell.angle_alpha   90.00
_cell.angle_beta   90.00
_cell.angle_gamma   90.00
#
_symmetry.space_group_name_H-M   'P 1'
#
loop_
_entity.id
_entity.type
_entity.pdbx_description
1 polymer ?
#
loop_
_entity_poly.entity_id
_entity_poly.type
_entity_poly.pdbx_seq_one_letter_code
_entity_poly.pdbx_strand_id
1 'polypeptide(L)' 'MNTSCRKCGTQLEAIKYCLACNQAMQFECPECQTQTEVQIHSLCYFEKPKMSIAN' A
#
# COMPACT_ATOMS: atom_id res chain seq x y z
N MET A 1 3.06 1.39 14.22
CA MET A 1 2.19 1.59 13.03
C MET A 1 0.79 1.14 13.41
N ASN A 2 -0.22 2.01 13.33
CA ASN A 2 -1.60 1.65 13.67
C ASN A 2 -2.21 0.84 12.52
N THR A 3 -2.15 -0.49 12.62
CA THR A 3 -2.77 -1.42 11.66
C THR A 3 -4.23 -1.73 12.01
N SER A 4 -4.90 -0.83 12.74
CA SER A 4 -6.27 -1.01 13.20
C SER A 4 -7.18 0.08 12.63
N CYS A 5 -8.37 -0.31 12.20
CA CYS A 5 -9.37 0.59 11.67
C CYS A 5 -9.83 1.57 12.75
N ARG A 6 -9.78 2.87 12.47
CA ARG A 6 -10.18 3.91 13.45
C ARG A 6 -11.68 3.91 13.76
N LYS A 7 -12.50 3.24 12.95
CA LYS A 7 -13.95 3.19 13.10
C LYS A 7 -14.40 2.05 14.01
N CYS A 8 -13.93 0.83 13.74
CA CYS A 8 -14.37 -0.37 14.45
C CYS A 8 -13.29 -1.01 15.33
N GLY A 9 -12.04 -0.55 15.25
CA GLY A 9 -10.91 -1.15 15.98
C GLY A 9 -10.39 -2.46 15.37
N THR A 10 -11.07 -3.04 14.38
CA THR A 10 -10.65 -4.26 13.69
C THR A 10 -9.31 -4.08 13.00
N GLN A 11 -8.50 -5.14 13.00
CA GLN A 11 -7.23 -5.14 12.29
C GLN A 11 -7.46 -4.97 10.78
N LEU A 12 -6.66 -4.11 10.16
CA LEU A 12 -6.67 -3.87 8.73
C LEU A 12 -5.87 -4.97 8.04
N GLU A 13 -6.43 -5.52 6.96
CA GLU A 13 -5.77 -6.53 6.14
C GLU A 13 -5.11 -5.89 4.92
N ALA A 14 -3.89 -6.32 4.61
CA ALA A 14 -3.17 -5.82 3.45
C ALA A 14 -3.72 -6.47 2.17
N ILE A 15 -4.38 -5.66 1.33
CA ILE A 15 -4.99 -6.10 0.07
C ILE A 15 -4.09 -5.84 -1.15
N LYS A 16 -3.07 -4.98 -0.98
CA LYS A 16 -2.12 -4.65 -2.04
C LYS A 16 -0.72 -4.53 -1.49
N TYR A 17 0.23 -5.14 -2.18
CA TYR A 17 1.65 -5.12 -1.83
C TYR A 17 2.45 -4.43 -2.94
N CYS A 18 3.56 -3.82 -2.54
CA CYS A 18 4.49 -3.17 -3.45
C CYS A 18 5.38 -4.23 -4.09
N LEU A 19 5.43 -4.28 -5.41
CA LEU A 19 6.27 -5.25 -6.12
C LEU A 19 7.77 -4.99 -5.95
N ALA A 20 8.18 -3.77 -5.60
CA ALA A 20 9.59 -3.41 -5.47
C ALA A 20 10.18 -3.81 -4.11
N CYS A 21 9.46 -3.54 -3.01
CA CYS A 21 9.94 -3.77 -1.64
C CYS A 21 9.13 -4.83 -0.88
N ASN A 22 8.11 -5.42 -1.50
CA ASN A 22 7.20 -6.42 -0.93
C ASN A 22 6.49 -5.97 0.35
N GLN A 23 6.35 -4.66 0.57
CA GLN A 23 5.63 -4.05 1.70
C GLN A 23 4.19 -3.74 1.33
N ALA A 24 3.28 -3.74 2.30
CA ALA A 24 1.86 -3.48 2.07
C ALA A 24 1.59 -2.00 1.70
N MET A 25 1.04 -1.78 0.51
CA MET A 25 0.68 -0.46 -0.03
C MET A 25 -0.74 -0.03 0.32
N GLN A 26 -1.66 -0.99 0.43
CA GLN A 26 -3.06 -0.71 0.65
C GLN A 26 -3.62 -1.72 1.64
N PHE A 27 -4.38 -1.18 2.58
CA PHE A 27 -5.04 -1.94 3.62
C PHE A 27 -6.53 -1.74 3.54
N GLU A 28 -7.28 -2.77 3.89
CA GLU A 28 -8.74 -2.73 3.94
C GLU A 28 -9.22 -3.20 5.31
N CYS A 29 -10.27 -2.56 5.80
CA CYS A 29 -10.99 -3.07 6.95
C CYS A 29 -12.08 -4.05 6.47
N PRO A 30 -12.05 -5.34 6.86
CA PRO A 30 -13.06 -6.31 6.40
C PRO A 30 -14.48 -5.95 6.88
N GLU A 31 -14.60 -5.33 8.05
CA GLU A 31 -15.89 -4.94 8.64
C GLU A 31 -16.46 -3.66 8.02
N CYS A 32 -15.60 -2.63 7.88
CA CYS A 32 -16.04 -1.32 7.41
C CYS A 32 -15.91 -1.13 5.89
N GLN A 33 -15.29 -2.08 5.19
CA GLN A 33 -14.88 -2.00 3.79
C GLN A 33 -14.17 -0.68 3.45
N THR A 34 -13.45 -0.14 4.44
CA THR A 34 -12.75 1.14 4.33
C THR A 34 -11.32 0.87 3.91
N GLN A 35 -10.93 1.44 2.78
CA GLN A 35 -9.59 1.30 2.23
C GLN A 35 -8.70 2.44 2.70
N THR A 36 -7.48 2.09 3.12
CA THR A 36 -6.43 3.03 3.51
C THR A 36 -5.20 2.77 2.66
N GLU A 37 -4.80 3.76 1.87
CA GLU A 37 -3.59 3.72 1.06
C GLU A 37 -2.41 4.31 1.83
N VAL A 38 -1.27 3.60 1.81
CA VAL A 38 -0.04 4.04 2.46
C VAL A 38 0.89 4.65 1.42
N GLN A 39 1.01 5.98 1.45
CA GLN A 39 1.75 6.77 0.46
C GLN A 39 3.28 6.69 0.57
N ILE A 40 3.81 5.92 1.53
CA ILE A 40 5.26 5.74 1.72
C ILE A 40 5.97 5.08 0.52
N HIS A 41 5.22 4.45 -0.38
CA HIS A 41 5.74 3.81 -1.59
C HIS A 41 5.93 4.77 -2.78
N SER A 42 5.73 6.08 -2.59
CA SER A 42 5.98 7.08 -3.64
C SER A 42 7.42 7.01 -4.17
N LEU A 43 8.38 6.66 -3.32
CA LEU A 43 9.79 6.45 -3.69
C LEU A 43 9.98 5.14 -4.49
N CYS A 44 9.30 4.05 -4.09
CA CYS A 44 9.34 2.78 -4.83
C CYS A 44 8.75 2.90 -6.24
N TYR A 45 7.79 3.80 -6.44
CA TYR A 45 7.25 4.12 -7.75
C TYR A 45 8.27 4.88 -8.62
N PHE A 46 9.13 5.69 -7.99
CA PHE A 46 10.20 6.46 -8.64
C PHE A 46 11.43 5.62 -8.99
N GLU A 47 11.65 4.50 -8.28
CA GLU A 47 12.71 3.54 -8.55
C GLU A 47 12.32 2.44 -9.56
N LYS A 48 11.28 2.65 -10.37
CA LYS A 48 11.33 2.02 -11.69
C LYS A 48 12.50 2.68 -12.42
N PRO A 49 13.59 1.97 -12.77
CA PRO A 49 14.55 2.54 -13.70
C PRO A 49 13.73 3.00 -14.90
N LYS A 50 13.92 4.27 -15.29
CA LYS A 50 13.53 4.71 -16.62
C LYS A 50 14.10 3.68 -17.57
N MET A 51 13.26 2.79 -18.10
CA MET A 51 13.59 2.10 -19.33
C MET A 51 13.56 3.22 -20.37
N SER A 52 14.69 3.92 -20.49
CA SER A 52 15.01 4.69 -21.68
C SER A 52 14.97 3.70 -22.83
N ILE A 53 13.80 3.58 -23.45
CA ILE A 53 13.71 3.04 -24.78
C ILE A 53 14.29 4.15 -25.65
N ALA A 54 15.60 4.08 -25.85
CA ALA A 54 16.20 4.57 -27.07
C ALA A 54 15.64 3.71 -28.20
N ASN A 55 14.83 4.32 -29.06
CA ASN A 55 14.71 3.91 -30.45
C ASN A 55 14.36 5.15 -31.29
#